data_AF-A0A315BCZ1-F1
#
_entry.id   AF-A0A315BCZ1-F1
#
_cell.length_a   1.000
_cell.length_b   1.000
_cell.length_c   1.000
_cell.angle_alpha   90.00
_cell.angle_beta   90.00
_cell.angle_gamma   90.00
#
_symmetry.space_group_name_H-M   'P 1'
#
loop_
_entity.id
_entity.type
_entity.pdbx_description
1 polymer ?
#
loop_
_entity_poly.entity_id
_entity_poly.type
_entity_poly.pdbx_seq_one_letter_code
_entity_poly.pdbx_strand_id
1 'polypeptide(L)'
;MTMKNLIRFVVLCLLGWGSACAQSNLPACQGSDVTRWRNCFGTVAFSDGGIFVGEVKDGNNRSGKGIYTYANGDKYIGDFSYGNRNGQGTLYAPNGSIVNQGIWANNNFVSSAPVQQAATPNREIERLRAEAEEAKRKQAQAEAELRLAQQQATQTTPISPTTTPSAVPTGKRVALVVGNKNYKVRPLANPLNDADDMSRSLRTSGFEVIDLRDATLQQMRSAVRQFGDKLLSSDVGLVYYSGHGVEVKGRNYFIPVNADIQREDEITDQGLDVSLVLEKMSTAGKGVNILIVDACRDDPFGRSFRSASRGLAQMDAPRGTIIAYATSPGKVASDGDPRERNSPYTKHLVKAMQSPNKPIEQVFKEVRRAVQEETKNQQTPWENTSLSGDFYFKVLR
;
A
#
# COMPACT_ATOMS: atom_id res chain seq x y z
N MET A 1 -4.10 17.51 -25.69
CA MET A 1 -4.14 16.57 -24.55
C MET A 1 -3.48 15.27 -25.02
N THR A 2 -2.29 14.92 -24.52
CA THR A 2 -1.43 13.88 -25.13
C THR A 2 -1.84 12.47 -24.71
N MET A 3 -1.61 11.50 -25.60
CA MET A 3 -1.93 10.05 -25.50
C MET A 3 -1.45 9.37 -24.19
N LYS A 4 -0.52 10.00 -23.45
CA LYS A 4 -0.03 9.58 -22.12
C LYS A 4 -1.02 9.78 -20.98
N ASN A 5 -1.98 10.71 -21.11
CA ASN A 5 -3.01 10.93 -20.07
C ASN A 5 -4.22 10.01 -20.22
N LEU A 6 -4.36 9.32 -21.36
CA LEU A 6 -5.48 8.42 -21.65
C LEU A 6 -5.28 7.03 -21.01
N ILE A 7 -4.03 6.57 -20.85
CA ILE A 7 -3.68 5.27 -20.26
C ILE A 7 -3.88 5.25 -18.74
N ARG A 8 -3.89 6.43 -18.08
CA ARG A 8 -4.13 6.56 -16.63
C ARG A 8 -5.59 6.35 -16.20
N PHE A 9 -6.56 6.44 -17.11
CA PHE A 9 -7.99 6.34 -16.78
C PHE A 9 -8.57 4.92 -16.86
N VAL A 10 -7.81 3.97 -17.42
CA VAL A 10 -8.30 2.63 -17.77
C VAL A 10 -8.21 1.63 -16.59
N VAL A 11 -7.39 1.93 -15.58
CA VAL A 11 -7.07 0.99 -14.49
C VAL A 11 -8.09 1.04 -13.33
N LEU A 12 -9.08 1.94 -13.39
CA LEU A 12 -10.02 2.19 -12.30
C LEU A 12 -11.16 1.16 -12.16
N CYS A 13 -11.09 0.01 -12.81
CA CYS A 13 -12.24 -0.91 -12.91
C CYS A 13 -12.07 -2.29 -12.25
N LEU A 14 -11.00 -2.48 -11.49
CA LEU A 14 -10.76 -3.70 -10.70
C LEU A 14 -10.79 -3.44 -9.18
N LEU A 15 -11.46 -2.38 -8.76
CA LEU A 15 -11.70 -2.07 -7.35
C LEU A 15 -13.19 -2.32 -7.05
N GLY A 16 -13.51 -3.57 -6.73
CA GLY A 16 -14.69 -3.98 -5.95
C GLY A 16 -16.06 -3.62 -6.52
N TRP A 17 -16.80 -4.63 -6.99
CA TRP A 17 -18.07 -5.12 -6.44
C TRP A 17 -18.38 -6.45 -7.14
N GLY A 18 -19.09 -7.34 -6.46
CA GLY A 18 -19.19 -8.76 -6.80
C GLY A 18 -19.58 -9.08 -8.25
N SER A 19 -19.05 -10.22 -8.71
CA SER A 19 -19.56 -11.05 -9.80
C SER A 19 -19.89 -10.33 -11.12
N ALA A 20 -18.89 -9.81 -11.83
CA ALA A 20 -19.05 -9.55 -13.28
C ALA A 20 -17.76 -9.50 -14.12
N CYS A 21 -16.56 -9.43 -13.53
CA CYS A 21 -15.33 -9.71 -14.28
C CYS A 21 -15.08 -11.22 -14.26
N ALA A 22 -15.94 -12.00 -14.93
CA ALA A 22 -15.54 -13.35 -15.29
C ALA A 22 -14.26 -13.20 -16.13
N GLN A 23 -13.18 -13.87 -15.71
CA GLN A 23 -11.93 -13.95 -16.46
C GLN A 23 -12.29 -14.37 -17.89
N SER A 24 -12.12 -13.44 -18.83
CA SER A 24 -12.26 -13.80 -20.23
C SER A 24 -11.16 -14.79 -20.57
N ASN A 25 -11.53 -15.93 -21.16
CA ASN A 25 -10.57 -16.92 -21.66
C ASN A 25 -10.02 -16.53 -23.05
N LEU A 26 -10.34 -15.33 -23.55
CA LEU A 26 -9.88 -14.88 -24.86
C LEU A 26 -8.42 -14.41 -24.82
N PRO A 27 -7.62 -14.71 -25.86
CA PRO A 27 -6.26 -14.22 -25.97
C PRO A 27 -6.22 -12.69 -26.07
N ALA A 28 -5.10 -12.08 -25.70
CA ALA A 28 -4.94 -10.62 -25.86
C ALA A 28 -4.96 -10.20 -27.34
N CYS A 29 -5.60 -9.07 -27.63
CA CYS A 29 -5.63 -8.52 -28.99
C CYS A 29 -4.21 -8.16 -29.48
N GLN A 30 -3.84 -8.65 -30.67
CA GLN A 30 -2.48 -8.52 -31.22
C GLN A 30 -2.36 -7.33 -32.17
N GLY A 31 -1.28 -6.57 -32.03
CA GLY A 31 -0.97 -5.42 -32.90
C GLY A 31 -1.87 -4.20 -32.66
N SER A 32 -1.50 -3.06 -33.26
CA SER A 32 -2.24 -1.80 -33.14
C SER A 32 -3.35 -1.62 -34.17
N ASP A 33 -3.38 -2.46 -35.21
CA ASP A 33 -4.42 -2.43 -36.24
C ASP A 33 -5.69 -3.15 -35.74
N VAL A 34 -6.59 -2.37 -35.14
CA VAL A 34 -7.84 -2.87 -34.55
C VAL A 34 -8.74 -3.56 -35.57
N THR A 35 -8.58 -3.32 -36.88
CA THR A 35 -9.38 -3.99 -37.91
C THR A 35 -9.03 -5.48 -38.05
N ARG A 36 -7.87 -5.89 -37.55
CA ARG A 36 -7.37 -7.28 -37.57
C ARG A 36 -7.72 -8.05 -36.31
N TRP A 37 -8.25 -7.40 -35.29
CA TRP A 37 -8.61 -8.04 -34.04
C TRP A 37 -9.79 -9.00 -34.24
N ARG A 38 -9.66 -10.22 -33.71
CA ARG A 38 -10.66 -11.29 -33.77
C ARG A 38 -10.70 -11.99 -32.42
N ASN A 39 -11.88 -12.06 -31.81
CA ASN A 39 -12.17 -12.77 -30.55
C ASN A 39 -11.02 -12.68 -29.53
N CYS A 40 -10.78 -11.48 -29.03
CA CYS A 40 -9.65 -11.20 -28.15
C CYS A 40 -10.04 -10.27 -27.01
N PHE A 41 -9.26 -10.26 -25.94
CA PHE A 41 -9.41 -9.31 -24.84
C PHE A 41 -8.49 -8.11 -25.06
N GLY A 42 -9.03 -6.89 -25.02
CA GLY A 42 -8.26 -5.71 -25.39
C GLY A 42 -8.84 -4.40 -24.86
N THR A 43 -8.09 -3.32 -25.11
CA THR A 43 -8.51 -1.95 -24.78
C THR A 43 -8.79 -1.18 -26.06
N VAL A 44 -9.96 -0.55 -26.16
CA VAL A 44 -10.34 0.29 -27.29
C VAL A 44 -10.64 1.70 -26.78
N ALA A 45 -9.92 2.70 -27.30
CA ALA A 45 -10.26 4.10 -27.12
C ALA A 45 -11.13 4.58 -28.29
N PHE A 46 -12.21 5.28 -27.99
CA PHE A 46 -13.16 5.79 -28.98
C PHE A 46 -12.97 7.30 -29.19
N SER A 47 -13.39 7.80 -30.35
CA SER A 47 -13.25 9.22 -30.72
C SER A 47 -14.09 10.16 -29.83
N ASP A 48 -15.14 9.64 -29.19
CA ASP A 48 -15.95 10.35 -28.20
C ASP A 48 -15.28 10.49 -26.83
N GLY A 49 -14.05 9.96 -26.66
CA GLY A 49 -13.30 9.97 -25.41
C GLY A 49 -13.62 8.82 -24.47
N GLY A 50 -14.54 7.92 -24.85
CA GLY A 50 -14.83 6.71 -24.10
C GLY A 50 -13.73 5.67 -24.22
N ILE A 51 -13.57 4.84 -23.19
CA ILE A 51 -12.59 3.77 -23.17
C ILE A 51 -13.26 2.46 -22.77
N PHE A 52 -13.07 1.44 -23.60
CA PHE A 52 -13.51 0.08 -23.32
C PHE A 52 -12.34 -0.81 -22.96
N VAL A 53 -12.54 -1.67 -21.96
CA VAL A 53 -11.66 -2.79 -21.62
C VAL A 53 -12.52 -4.04 -21.54
N GLY A 54 -12.26 -5.02 -22.38
CA GLY A 54 -13.07 -6.23 -22.38
C GLY A 54 -12.88 -7.09 -23.59
N GLU A 55 -13.84 -7.98 -23.79
CA GLU A 55 -13.92 -8.85 -24.94
C GLU A 55 -14.30 -8.08 -26.21
N VAL A 56 -13.53 -8.32 -27.28
CA VAL A 56 -13.64 -7.66 -28.57
C VAL A 56 -13.70 -8.71 -29.67
N LYS A 57 -14.58 -8.49 -30.64
CA LYS A 57 -14.78 -9.38 -31.78
C LYS A 57 -14.86 -8.59 -33.09
N ASP A 58 -14.48 -9.21 -34.20
CA ASP A 58 -14.64 -8.68 -35.57
C ASP A 58 -14.25 -7.21 -35.72
N GLY A 59 -12.99 -6.90 -35.38
CA GLY A 59 -12.47 -5.54 -35.36
C GLY A 59 -12.42 -5.00 -33.93
N ASN A 60 -12.93 -3.80 -33.72
CA ASN A 60 -13.05 -3.16 -32.40
C ASN A 60 -14.46 -3.29 -31.78
N ASN A 61 -15.29 -4.22 -32.25
CA ASN A 61 -16.64 -4.36 -31.74
C ASN A 61 -16.63 -4.99 -30.34
N ARG A 62 -17.13 -4.23 -29.36
CA ARG A 62 -17.31 -4.68 -27.97
C ARG A 62 -18.32 -5.82 -27.96
N SER A 63 -17.91 -6.99 -27.48
CA SER A 63 -18.71 -8.21 -27.54
C SER A 63 -18.32 -9.15 -26.41
N GLY A 64 -19.27 -9.54 -25.56
CA GLY A 64 -19.01 -10.33 -24.36
C GLY A 64 -18.84 -9.43 -23.14
N LYS A 65 -18.00 -9.83 -22.17
CA LYS A 65 -17.86 -9.07 -20.92
C LYS A 65 -16.87 -7.92 -21.03
N GLY A 66 -17.19 -6.80 -20.41
CA GLY A 66 -16.28 -5.67 -20.39
C GLY A 66 -16.71 -4.52 -19.51
N ILE A 67 -15.90 -3.50 -19.60
CA ILE A 67 -16.01 -2.25 -18.87
C ILE A 67 -15.96 -1.14 -19.89
N TYR A 68 -16.91 -0.23 -19.81
CA TYR A 68 -16.88 1.00 -20.60
C TYR A 68 -16.89 2.21 -19.67
N THR A 69 -15.82 3.00 -19.73
CA THR A 69 -15.72 4.31 -19.08
C THR A 69 -16.10 5.37 -20.10
N TYR A 70 -17.18 6.10 -19.83
CA TYR A 70 -17.66 7.21 -20.67
C TYR A 70 -16.80 8.46 -20.44
N ALA A 71 -16.79 9.38 -21.41
CA ALA A 71 -16.02 10.63 -21.31
C ALA A 71 -16.47 11.54 -20.15
N ASN A 72 -17.73 11.43 -19.72
CA ASN A 72 -18.27 12.14 -18.55
C ASN A 72 -17.87 11.49 -17.20
N GLY A 73 -17.15 10.38 -17.21
CA GLY A 73 -16.72 9.64 -16.02
C GLY A 73 -17.67 8.55 -15.56
N ASP A 74 -18.85 8.40 -16.18
CA ASP A 74 -19.74 7.28 -15.91
C ASP A 74 -19.05 5.97 -16.32
N LYS A 75 -19.46 4.86 -15.72
CA LYS A 75 -18.86 3.56 -15.96
C LYS A 75 -19.92 2.47 -16.04
N TYR A 76 -19.91 1.70 -17.10
CA TYR A 76 -20.71 0.49 -17.21
C TYR A 76 -19.83 -0.76 -17.12
N ILE A 77 -20.22 -1.71 -16.27
CA ILE A 77 -19.57 -3.02 -16.12
C ILE A 77 -20.61 -4.09 -16.42
N GLY A 78 -20.40 -4.90 -17.45
CA GLY A 78 -21.37 -5.92 -17.82
C GLY A 78 -21.17 -6.51 -19.20
N ASP A 79 -22.25 -7.09 -19.72
CA ASP A 79 -22.29 -7.74 -21.02
C ASP A 79 -22.49 -6.72 -22.15
N PHE A 80 -21.84 -6.99 -23.27
CA PHE A 80 -21.88 -6.23 -24.52
C PHE A 80 -22.22 -7.15 -25.69
N SER A 81 -22.96 -6.64 -26.66
CA SER A 81 -23.20 -7.30 -27.94
C SER A 81 -23.26 -6.27 -29.05
N TYR A 82 -22.49 -6.48 -30.13
CA TYR A 82 -22.36 -5.56 -31.27
C TYR A 82 -22.10 -4.10 -30.86
N GLY A 83 -21.23 -3.89 -29.87
CA GLY A 83 -20.90 -2.57 -29.38
C GLY A 83 -21.86 -2.00 -28.34
N ASN A 84 -23.03 -2.60 -28.12
CA ASN A 84 -24.05 -2.07 -27.22
C ASN A 84 -24.05 -2.78 -25.87
N ARG A 85 -24.43 -2.08 -24.79
CA ARG A 85 -24.76 -2.72 -23.50
C ARG A 85 -25.93 -3.67 -23.72
N ASN A 86 -25.71 -4.95 -23.46
CA ASN A 86 -26.68 -6.00 -23.77
C ASN A 86 -26.43 -7.22 -22.90
N GLY A 87 -27.38 -7.57 -22.03
CA GLY A 87 -27.22 -8.61 -21.00
C GLY A 87 -27.17 -8.03 -19.59
N GLN A 88 -26.47 -8.68 -18.67
CA GLN A 88 -26.37 -8.21 -17.28
C GLN A 88 -25.30 -7.13 -17.14
N GLY A 89 -25.61 -6.07 -16.38
CA GLY A 89 -24.61 -5.07 -16.07
C GLY A 89 -25.04 -4.00 -15.07
N THR A 90 -24.05 -3.27 -14.58
CA THR A 90 -24.20 -2.18 -13.62
C THR A 90 -23.59 -0.90 -14.20
N LEU A 91 -24.38 0.18 -14.19
CA LEU A 91 -23.95 1.54 -14.49
C LEU A 91 -23.64 2.28 -13.18
N TYR A 92 -22.49 2.93 -13.13
CA TYR A 92 -21.99 3.72 -12.03
C TYR A 92 -21.78 5.18 -12.48
N ALA A 93 -22.07 6.12 -11.59
CA ALA A 93 -21.71 7.53 -11.74
C ALA A 93 -20.22 7.75 -11.40
N PRO A 94 -19.61 8.93 -11.69
CA PRO A 94 -18.18 9.15 -11.49
C PRO A 94 -17.74 9.06 -10.03
N ASN A 95 -18.67 9.28 -9.08
CA ASN A 95 -18.46 9.15 -7.64
C ASN A 95 -18.57 7.71 -7.12
N GLY A 96 -18.81 6.73 -8.00
CA GLY A 96 -18.94 5.30 -7.66
C GLY A 96 -20.33 4.86 -7.21
N SER A 97 -21.33 5.76 -7.16
CA SER A 97 -22.71 5.36 -6.86
C SER A 97 -23.32 4.55 -8.01
N ILE A 98 -24.12 3.53 -7.69
CA ILE A 98 -24.87 2.76 -8.70
C ILE A 98 -26.03 3.61 -9.22
N VAL A 99 -26.08 3.79 -10.54
CA VAL A 99 -27.18 4.45 -11.25
C VAL A 99 -28.24 3.41 -11.63
N ASN A 100 -27.84 2.30 -12.24
CA ASN A 100 -28.73 1.20 -12.61
C ASN A 100 -27.98 -0.15 -12.53
N GLN A 101 -28.64 -1.20 -12.03
CA GLN A 101 -28.11 -2.56 -12.00
C GLN A 101 -29.18 -3.54 -12.48
N GLY A 102 -28.88 -4.35 -13.50
CA GLY A 102 -29.83 -5.32 -14.04
C GLY A 102 -29.60 -5.67 -15.50
N ILE A 103 -30.70 -5.90 -16.23
CA ILE A 103 -30.70 -6.31 -17.63
C ILE A 103 -30.72 -5.08 -18.54
N TRP A 104 -29.84 -5.10 -19.54
CA TRP A 104 -29.70 -4.09 -20.57
C TRP A 104 -29.99 -4.69 -21.94
N ALA A 105 -30.59 -3.92 -22.83
CA ALA A 105 -30.76 -4.28 -24.23
C ALA A 105 -30.57 -3.04 -25.10
N ASN A 106 -29.70 -3.13 -26.10
CA ASN A 106 -29.44 -2.05 -27.06
C ASN A 106 -29.15 -0.69 -26.37
N ASN A 107 -28.28 -0.71 -25.35
CA ASN A 107 -27.94 0.44 -24.51
C ASN A 107 -29.03 0.95 -23.56
N ASN A 108 -30.24 0.42 -23.60
CA ASN A 108 -31.32 0.81 -22.69
C ASN A 108 -31.39 -0.14 -21.50
N PHE A 109 -31.63 0.41 -20.31
CA PHE A 109 -31.93 -0.38 -19.13
C PHE A 109 -33.35 -0.92 -19.25
N VAL A 110 -33.48 -2.24 -19.14
CA VAL A 110 -34.77 -2.94 -19.34
C VAL A 110 -35.41 -3.25 -18.00
N SER A 111 -34.68 -3.88 -17.07
CA SER A 111 -35.22 -4.26 -15.76
C SER A 111 -34.11 -4.46 -14.74
N SER A 112 -34.40 -4.21 -13.45
CA SER A 112 -33.51 -4.64 -12.37
C SER A 112 -33.44 -6.17 -12.31
N ALA A 113 -32.26 -6.73 -11.99
CA ALA A 113 -32.13 -8.19 -11.83
C ALA A 113 -33.06 -8.68 -10.70
N PRO A 114 -33.83 -9.78 -10.89
CA PRO A 114 -34.56 -10.39 -9.79
C PRO A 114 -33.54 -10.92 -8.80
N VAL A 115 -33.57 -10.39 -7.57
CA VAL A 115 -32.83 -10.94 -6.44
C VAL A 115 -33.37 -12.34 -6.21
N GLN A 116 -32.63 -13.37 -6.61
CA GLN A 116 -32.84 -14.70 -6.03
C GLN A 116 -32.45 -14.58 -4.56
N GLN A 117 -33.46 -14.41 -3.70
CA GLN A 117 -33.35 -14.60 -2.27
C GLN A 117 -32.92 -16.05 -2.02
N ALA A 118 -31.62 -16.28 -1.93
CA ALA A 118 -31.12 -17.39 -1.14
C ALA A 118 -31.48 -17.06 0.31
N ALA A 119 -32.43 -17.80 0.88
CA ALA A 119 -32.87 -17.63 2.25
C ALA A 119 -31.68 -17.82 3.21
N THR A 120 -31.24 -16.72 3.84
CA THR A 120 -30.42 -16.73 5.05
C THR A 120 -31.06 -15.72 6.01
N PRO A 121 -31.21 -16.01 7.32
CA PRO A 121 -32.17 -15.31 8.17
C PRO A 121 -31.80 -13.82 8.37
N ASN A 122 -32.74 -12.94 8.05
CA ASN A 122 -32.63 -11.47 7.97
C ASN A 122 -31.95 -10.73 9.15
N ARG A 123 -31.73 -11.33 10.31
CA ARG A 123 -31.25 -10.61 11.50
C ARG A 123 -29.80 -10.19 11.44
N GLU A 124 -28.93 -10.99 10.81
CA GLU A 124 -27.50 -10.67 10.75
C GLU A 124 -27.19 -9.58 9.73
N ILE A 125 -27.90 -9.55 8.61
CA ILE A 125 -27.79 -8.47 7.61
C ILE A 125 -28.35 -7.16 8.18
N GLU A 126 -29.45 -7.21 8.91
CA GLU A 126 -29.99 -6.03 9.59
C GLU A 126 -29.05 -5.53 10.69
N ARG A 127 -28.42 -6.43 11.45
CA ARG A 127 -27.38 -6.09 12.44
C ARG A 127 -26.20 -5.40 11.77
N LEU A 128 -25.65 -5.98 10.70
CA LEU A 128 -24.52 -5.42 9.97
C LEU A 128 -24.83 -4.07 9.31
N ARG A 129 -26.07 -3.87 8.83
CA ARG A 129 -26.53 -2.58 8.31
C ARG A 129 -26.65 -1.52 9.41
N ALA A 130 -27.17 -1.89 10.57
CA ALA A 130 -27.25 -0.99 11.72
C ALA A 130 -25.85 -0.62 12.25
N GLU A 131 -24.94 -1.60 12.35
CA GLU A 131 -23.53 -1.39 12.72
C GLU A 131 -22.81 -0.47 11.72
N ALA A 132 -23.05 -0.64 10.42
CA ALA A 132 -22.47 0.22 9.38
C ALA A 132 -23.00 1.65 9.43
N GLU A 133 -24.29 1.83 9.72
CA GLU A 133 -24.89 3.16 9.85
C GLU A 133 -24.42 3.88 11.13
N GLU A 134 -24.23 3.14 12.22
CA GLU A 134 -23.63 3.66 13.45
C GLU A 134 -22.16 4.06 13.23
N ALA A 135 -21.39 3.24 12.50
CA ALA A 135 -20.00 3.55 12.16
C ALA A 135 -19.91 4.83 11.30
N LYS A 136 -20.80 5.01 10.32
CA LYS A 136 -20.90 6.24 9.52
C LYS A 136 -21.22 7.46 10.39
N ARG A 137 -22.14 7.34 11.34
CA ARG A 137 -22.47 8.43 12.27
C ARG A 137 -21.29 8.80 13.16
N LYS A 138 -20.58 7.81 13.73
CA LYS A 138 -19.37 8.04 14.53
C LYS A 138 -18.26 8.70 13.71
N GLN A 139 -18.09 8.28 12.46
CA GLN A 139 -17.13 8.91 11.55
C GLN A 139 -17.50 10.37 11.26
N ALA A 140 -18.76 10.66 10.93
CA ALA A 140 -19.22 12.02 10.68
C ALA A 140 -19.07 12.92 11.93
N GLN A 141 -19.29 12.38 13.13
CA GLN A 141 -19.05 13.08 14.39
C GLN A 141 -17.56 13.36 14.62
N ALA A 142 -16.68 12.37 14.43
CA ALA A 142 -15.23 12.55 14.56
C ALA A 142 -14.68 13.57 13.54
N GLU A 143 -15.20 13.58 12.32
CA GLU A 143 -14.83 14.57 11.29
C GLU A 143 -15.33 15.99 11.67
N ALA A 144 -16.51 16.11 12.28
CA ALA A 144 -17.03 17.38 12.77
C ALA A 144 -16.23 17.90 13.98
N GLU A 145 -15.87 17.03 14.92
CA GLU A 145 -15.01 17.36 16.07
C GLU A 145 -13.60 17.77 15.63
N LEU A 146 -13.02 17.06 14.65
CA LEU A 146 -11.73 17.41 14.07
C LEU A 146 -11.76 18.79 13.41
N ARG A 147 -12.83 19.12 12.68
CA ARG A 147 -13.01 20.46 12.09
C ARG A 147 -13.12 21.55 13.15
N LEU A 148 -13.84 21.30 14.25
CA LEU A 148 -13.96 22.24 15.35
C LEU A 148 -12.61 22.48 16.05
N ALA A 149 -11.83 21.40 16.29
CA ALA A 149 -10.49 21.49 16.86
C ALA A 149 -9.51 22.24 15.94
N GLN A 150 -9.59 22.03 14.63
CA GLN A 150 -8.78 22.75 13.64
C GLN A 150 -9.14 24.24 13.58
N GLN A 151 -10.41 24.61 13.76
CA GLN A 151 -10.86 26.00 13.81
C GLN A 151 -10.44 26.71 15.12
N GLN A 152 -10.30 25.98 16.22
CA GLN A 152 -9.79 26.52 17.49
C GLN A 152 -8.25 26.68 17.45
N ALA A 153 -7.54 25.77 16.77
CA ALA A 153 -6.08 25.83 16.63
C ALA A 153 -5.57 26.98 15.74
N THR A 154 -6.42 27.59 14.92
CA THR A 154 -6.07 28.75 14.08
C THR A 154 -6.27 30.10 14.78
N GLN A 155 -6.74 30.13 16.04
CA GLN A 155 -6.92 31.36 16.83
C GLN A 155 -5.82 31.62 17.87
N THR A 156 -4.82 30.74 18.01
CA THR A 156 -3.67 31.00 18.89
C THR A 156 -2.61 31.84 18.18
N THR A 157 -2.45 33.07 18.67
CA THR A 157 -1.41 34.05 18.32
C THR A 157 0.01 33.45 18.36
N PRO A 158 0.94 33.94 17.50
CA PRO A 158 2.29 33.41 17.43
C PRO A 158 3.10 33.81 18.67
N ILE A 159 3.58 32.82 19.41
CA ILE A 159 4.54 33.02 20.50
C ILE A 159 5.94 32.95 19.89
N SER A 160 6.74 34.01 20.10
CA SER A 160 8.13 34.11 19.68
C SER A 160 8.99 32.94 20.20
N PRO A 161 10.02 32.51 19.46
CA PRO A 161 10.85 31.38 19.83
C PRO A 161 11.86 31.80 20.92
N THR A 162 11.52 31.54 22.18
CA THR A 162 12.54 31.41 23.22
C THR A 162 13.03 29.96 23.19
N THR A 163 14.22 29.80 22.63
CA THR A 163 15.04 28.59 22.69
C THR A 163 15.29 28.19 24.14
N THR A 164 14.50 27.25 24.64
CA THR A 164 14.87 26.39 25.76
C THR A 164 14.68 24.96 25.26
N PRO A 165 15.69 24.07 25.35
CA PRO A 165 15.52 22.68 24.97
C PRO A 165 14.47 22.08 25.89
N SER A 166 13.24 21.92 25.38
CA SER A 166 12.21 21.19 26.09
C SER A 166 12.74 19.79 26.35
N ALA A 167 12.67 19.38 27.61
CA ALA A 167 12.96 18.03 28.04
C ALA A 167 12.28 17.04 27.07
N VAL A 168 13.08 16.13 26.51
CA VAL A 168 12.60 15.13 25.56
C VAL A 168 11.45 14.37 26.23
N PRO A 169 10.25 14.31 25.61
CA PRO A 169 9.16 13.55 26.17
C PRO A 169 9.64 12.11 26.40
N THR A 170 9.62 11.68 27.66
CA THR A 170 9.75 10.28 28.07
C THR A 170 8.45 9.52 27.73
N GLY A 171 7.96 9.74 26.51
CA GLY A 171 6.72 9.20 26.02
C GLY A 171 6.82 7.70 25.83
N LYS A 172 5.68 7.01 25.87
CA LYS A 172 5.63 5.57 25.63
C LYS A 172 6.02 5.30 24.17
N ARG A 173 6.90 4.31 23.96
CA ARG A 173 7.43 3.97 22.63
C ARG A 173 7.07 2.53 22.32
N VAL A 174 6.46 2.28 21.16
CA VAL A 174 6.13 0.93 20.71
C VAL A 174 6.78 0.67 19.34
N ALA A 175 7.32 -0.54 19.17
CA ALA A 175 7.85 -0.97 17.89
C ALA A 175 7.29 -2.33 17.44
N LEU A 176 7.13 -2.50 16.14
CA LEU A 176 6.94 -3.78 15.47
C LEU A 176 8.18 -4.07 14.63
N VAL A 177 8.85 -5.19 14.91
CA VAL A 177 10.09 -5.58 14.22
C VAL A 177 9.88 -6.94 13.57
N VAL A 178 9.95 -6.96 12.24
CA VAL A 178 9.74 -8.16 11.42
C VAL A 178 11.03 -8.51 10.69
N GLY A 179 11.47 -9.76 10.82
CA GLY A 179 12.57 -10.33 10.05
C GLY A 179 12.12 -11.61 9.37
N ASN A 180 12.03 -11.61 8.04
CA ASN A 180 11.61 -12.77 7.26
C ASN A 180 12.76 -13.22 6.35
N LYS A 181 13.23 -14.45 6.56
CA LYS A 181 14.42 -15.03 5.93
C LYS A 181 14.11 -16.33 5.19
N ASN A 182 13.40 -17.25 5.84
CA ASN A 182 13.23 -18.64 5.41
C ASN A 182 12.08 -18.80 4.40
N TYR A 183 12.16 -18.09 3.28
CA TYR A 183 11.21 -18.23 2.17
C TYR A 183 11.39 -19.57 1.45
N LYS A 184 10.30 -20.13 0.93
CA LYS A 184 10.35 -21.29 0.03
C LYS A 184 11.21 -21.05 -1.21
N VAL A 185 11.17 -19.82 -1.73
CA VAL A 185 11.87 -19.39 -2.94
C VAL A 185 12.78 -18.21 -2.60
N ARG A 186 14.06 -18.31 -2.98
CA ARG A 186 15.11 -17.28 -2.75
C ARG A 186 15.20 -16.85 -1.28
N PRO A 187 15.58 -17.75 -0.35
CA PRO A 187 15.79 -17.38 1.04
C PRO A 187 16.89 -16.30 1.15
N LEU A 188 16.78 -15.45 2.16
CA LEU A 188 17.74 -14.37 2.42
C LEU A 188 18.75 -14.82 3.49
N ALA A 189 19.88 -14.12 3.63
CA ALA A 189 20.90 -14.48 4.62
C ALA A 189 20.67 -13.79 5.99
N ASN A 190 20.40 -12.49 5.94
CA ASN A 190 20.52 -11.55 7.08
C ASN A 190 19.24 -11.20 7.85
N PRO A 191 18.00 -11.29 7.31
CA PRO A 191 16.84 -10.67 7.96
C PRO A 191 16.55 -11.04 9.41
N LEU A 192 16.86 -12.28 9.82
CA LEU A 192 16.71 -12.68 11.24
C LEU A 192 17.73 -11.95 12.13
N ASN A 193 19.00 -11.89 11.72
CA ASN A 193 20.04 -11.18 12.45
C ASN A 193 19.76 -9.67 12.49
N ASP A 194 19.30 -9.12 11.37
CA ASP A 194 18.94 -7.71 11.24
C ASP A 194 17.83 -7.33 12.21
N ALA A 195 16.76 -8.14 12.23
CA ALA A 195 15.65 -7.92 13.12
C ALA A 195 16.02 -8.13 14.59
N ASP A 196 16.85 -9.13 14.94
CA ASP A 196 17.29 -9.36 16.31
C ASP A 196 18.14 -8.22 16.86
N ASP A 197 19.06 -7.70 16.04
CA ASP A 197 19.98 -6.64 16.44
C ASP A 197 19.24 -5.29 16.51
N MET A 198 18.30 -5.06 15.60
CA MET A 198 17.37 -3.92 15.66
C MET A 198 16.50 -3.96 16.92
N SER A 199 15.87 -5.11 17.22
CA SER A 199 15.03 -5.27 18.40
C SER A 199 15.79 -5.04 19.70
N ARG A 200 17.04 -5.51 19.81
CA ARG A 200 17.90 -5.21 20.97
C ARG A 200 18.22 -3.71 21.08
N SER A 201 18.54 -3.06 19.96
CA SER A 201 18.82 -1.63 19.91
C SER A 201 17.60 -0.78 20.32
N LEU A 202 16.42 -1.13 19.83
CA LEU A 202 15.16 -0.45 20.15
C LEU A 202 14.75 -0.64 21.61
N ARG A 203 14.88 -1.84 22.17
CA ARG A 203 14.65 -2.08 23.61
C ARG A 203 15.59 -1.24 24.48
N THR A 204 16.86 -1.14 24.10
CA THR A 204 17.85 -0.28 24.79
C THR A 204 17.48 1.20 24.66
N SER A 205 16.75 1.56 23.60
CA SER A 205 16.20 2.90 23.34
C SER A 205 14.81 3.11 23.95
N GLY A 206 14.33 2.20 24.82
CA GLY A 206 13.09 2.35 25.58
C GLY A 206 11.81 1.96 24.84
N PHE A 207 11.89 1.23 23.73
CA PHE A 207 10.72 0.71 23.03
C PHE A 207 10.19 -0.58 23.67
N GLU A 208 8.87 -0.68 23.80
CA GLU A 208 8.17 -1.96 23.88
C GLU A 208 8.14 -2.58 22.48
N VAL A 209 8.76 -3.75 22.29
CA VAL A 209 8.95 -4.36 20.96
C VAL A 209 8.09 -5.60 20.77
N ILE A 210 7.29 -5.61 19.70
CA ILE A 210 6.59 -6.77 19.14
C ILE A 210 7.52 -7.40 18.10
N ASP A 211 8.04 -8.59 18.40
CA ASP A 211 8.94 -9.33 17.51
C ASP A 211 8.19 -10.35 16.64
N LEU A 212 8.51 -10.35 15.34
CA LEU A 212 8.11 -11.38 14.40
C LEU A 212 9.35 -11.90 13.65
N ARG A 213 9.50 -13.22 13.61
CA ARG A 213 10.54 -13.93 12.86
C ARG A 213 9.90 -14.97 11.97
N ASP A 214 10.29 -14.96 10.69
CA ASP A 214 9.72 -15.83 9.65
C ASP A 214 8.19 -15.89 9.74
N ALA A 215 7.58 -14.72 9.72
CA ALA A 215 6.16 -14.58 9.99
C ALA A 215 5.30 -14.89 8.77
N THR A 216 4.18 -15.55 9.03
CA THR A 216 3.09 -15.75 8.08
C THR A 216 2.27 -14.48 7.88
N LEU A 217 1.48 -14.42 6.79
CA LEU A 217 0.60 -13.27 6.52
C LEU A 217 -0.36 -13.00 7.69
N GLN A 218 -0.92 -14.06 8.28
CA GLN A 218 -1.85 -13.97 9.39
C GLN A 218 -1.18 -13.37 10.64
N GLN A 219 0.03 -13.83 10.96
CA GLN A 219 0.82 -13.30 12.08
C GLN A 219 1.18 -11.83 11.86
N MET A 220 1.62 -11.48 10.65
CA MET A 220 1.93 -10.09 10.29
C MET A 220 0.70 -9.18 10.42
N ARG A 221 -0.46 -9.57 9.87
CA ARG A 221 -1.72 -8.81 10.01
C ARG A 221 -2.15 -8.66 11.47
N SER A 222 -1.97 -9.70 12.27
CA SER A 222 -2.29 -9.65 13.70
C SER A 222 -1.37 -8.70 14.47
N ALA A 223 -0.07 -8.74 14.18
CA ALA A 223 0.90 -7.86 14.82
C ALA A 223 0.72 -6.40 14.42
N VAL A 224 0.33 -6.10 13.17
CA VAL A 224 -0.02 -4.73 12.75
C VAL A 224 -1.23 -4.19 13.53
N ARG A 225 -2.25 -5.03 13.78
CA ARG A 225 -3.38 -4.63 14.65
C ARG A 225 -2.91 -4.37 16.07
N GLN A 226 -2.19 -5.31 16.67
CA GLN A 226 -1.66 -5.18 18.03
C GLN A 226 -0.74 -3.94 18.18
N PHE A 227 0.09 -3.66 17.18
CA PHE A 227 0.92 -2.47 17.11
C PHE A 227 0.05 -1.20 17.09
N GLY A 228 -0.96 -1.15 16.23
CA GLY A 228 -1.89 -0.02 16.16
C GLY A 228 -2.61 0.23 17.48
N ASP A 229 -3.08 -0.82 18.14
CA ASP A 229 -3.78 -0.72 19.43
C ASP A 229 -2.87 -0.16 20.54
N LYS A 230 -1.60 -0.61 20.59
CA LYS A 230 -0.60 -0.06 21.52
C LYS A 230 -0.21 1.37 21.18
N LEU A 231 -0.16 1.70 19.88
CA LEU A 231 0.22 3.02 19.38
C LEU A 231 -0.77 4.11 19.82
N LEU A 232 -2.06 3.80 19.98
CA LEU A 232 -3.06 4.75 20.51
C LEU A 232 -2.68 5.34 21.88
N SER A 233 -1.90 4.59 22.67
CA SER A 233 -1.42 5.01 24.00
C SER A 233 0.07 5.35 24.04
N SER A 234 0.72 5.40 22.88
CA SER A 234 2.16 5.66 22.71
C SER A 234 2.39 6.99 21.99
N ASP A 235 3.55 7.60 22.26
CA ASP A 235 3.99 8.85 21.65
C ASP A 235 4.92 8.61 20.45
N VAL A 236 5.49 7.40 20.35
CA VAL A 236 6.33 7.00 19.23
C VAL A 236 5.95 5.60 18.75
N GLY A 237 5.67 5.49 17.46
CA GLY A 237 5.44 4.22 16.78
C GLY A 237 6.56 3.94 15.77
N LEU A 238 7.21 2.79 15.88
CA LEU A 238 8.23 2.37 14.93
C LEU A 238 7.91 1.02 14.30
N VAL A 239 7.97 0.92 12.98
CA VAL A 239 7.94 -0.37 12.28
C VAL A 239 9.26 -0.57 11.58
N TYR A 240 9.90 -1.70 11.85
CA TYR A 240 11.08 -2.15 11.15
C TYR A 240 10.74 -3.44 10.40
N TYR A 241 11.08 -3.48 9.11
CA TYR A 241 10.93 -4.68 8.30
C TYR A 241 12.23 -5.01 7.58
N SER A 242 12.69 -6.26 7.71
CA SER A 242 13.73 -6.86 6.89
C SER A 242 13.23 -8.13 6.23
N GLY A 243 13.40 -8.24 4.92
CA GLY A 243 12.87 -9.36 4.12
C GLY A 243 12.62 -9.01 2.66
N HIS A 244 11.84 -9.83 1.95
CA HIS A 244 11.42 -9.53 0.58
C HIS A 244 10.33 -8.47 0.58
N GLY A 245 10.49 -7.46 -0.28
CA GLY A 245 9.52 -6.40 -0.48
C GLY A 245 9.30 -6.17 -1.96
N VAL A 246 8.04 -6.08 -2.38
CA VAL A 246 7.68 -5.90 -3.79
C VAL A 246 6.75 -4.73 -3.97
N GLU A 247 6.85 -4.07 -5.13
CA GLU A 247 5.86 -3.10 -5.58
C GLU A 247 4.98 -3.72 -6.66
N VAL A 248 3.68 -3.56 -6.50
CA VAL A 248 2.69 -3.86 -7.54
C VAL A 248 1.78 -2.66 -7.69
N LYS A 249 1.71 -2.10 -8.90
CA LYS A 249 0.83 -0.97 -9.26
C LYS A 249 0.99 0.24 -8.32
N GLY A 250 2.22 0.59 -7.95
CA GLY A 250 2.51 1.71 -7.05
C GLY A 250 2.24 1.46 -5.57
N ARG A 251 1.94 0.22 -5.18
CA ARG A 251 1.72 -0.17 -3.77
C ARG A 251 2.79 -1.14 -3.31
N ASN A 252 3.23 -0.97 -2.07
CA ASN A 252 4.29 -1.77 -1.48
C ASN A 252 3.71 -2.91 -0.65
N TYR A 253 4.32 -4.08 -0.80
CA TYR A 253 3.96 -5.29 -0.06
C TYR A 253 5.18 -5.89 0.61
N PHE A 254 5.05 -6.19 1.90
CA PHE A 254 5.98 -7.05 2.62
C PHE A 254 5.58 -8.50 2.39
N ILE A 255 6.53 -9.35 2.00
CA ILE A 255 6.27 -10.74 1.66
C ILE A 255 6.41 -11.63 2.90
N PRO A 256 5.36 -12.37 3.29
CA PRO A 256 5.43 -13.38 4.34
C PRO A 256 6.21 -14.62 3.90
N VAL A 257 6.80 -15.36 4.84
CA VAL A 257 7.58 -16.58 4.48
C VAL A 257 6.72 -17.71 3.92
N ASN A 258 5.41 -17.73 4.25
CA ASN A 258 4.48 -18.72 3.77
C ASN A 258 3.81 -18.35 2.44
N ALA A 259 4.20 -17.22 1.83
CA ALA A 259 3.68 -16.82 0.53
C ALA A 259 4.11 -17.81 -0.55
N ASP A 260 3.17 -18.16 -1.42
CA ASP A 260 3.34 -19.02 -2.58
C ASP A 260 2.85 -18.26 -3.81
N ILE A 261 3.62 -17.23 -4.18
CA ILE A 261 3.29 -16.28 -5.23
C ILE A 261 3.87 -16.80 -6.54
N GLN A 262 2.99 -17.17 -7.46
CA GLN A 262 3.34 -17.63 -8.81
C GLN A 262 3.08 -16.54 -9.85
N ARG A 263 2.18 -15.60 -9.55
CA ARG A 263 1.80 -14.49 -10.43
C ARG A 263 1.70 -13.15 -9.70
N GLU A 264 1.83 -12.05 -10.45
CA GLU A 264 1.83 -10.67 -9.90
C GLU A 264 0.50 -10.30 -9.23
N ASP A 265 -0.61 -10.82 -9.73
CA ASP A 265 -1.93 -10.62 -9.14
C ASP A 265 -2.08 -11.31 -7.78
N GLU A 266 -1.30 -12.35 -7.47
CA GLU A 266 -1.38 -13.06 -6.19
C GLU A 266 -0.66 -12.31 -5.06
N ILE A 267 0.20 -11.33 -5.39
CA ILE A 267 0.90 -10.50 -4.39
C ILE A 267 -0.10 -9.72 -3.53
N THR A 268 -1.22 -9.26 -4.10
CA THR A 268 -2.22 -8.50 -3.34
C THR A 268 -2.96 -9.34 -2.30
N ASP A 269 -3.06 -10.64 -2.54
CA ASP A 269 -3.76 -11.57 -1.64
C ASP A 269 -2.81 -12.18 -0.60
N GLN A 270 -1.55 -12.41 -1.00
CA GLN A 270 -0.56 -13.13 -0.20
C GLN A 270 0.48 -12.22 0.48
N GLY A 271 0.59 -10.96 0.05
CA GLY A 271 1.47 -9.94 0.64
C GLY A 271 0.78 -9.14 1.75
N LEU A 272 1.58 -8.63 2.70
CA LEU A 272 1.12 -7.59 3.61
C LEU A 272 1.28 -6.23 2.95
N ASP A 273 0.16 -5.60 2.67
CA ASP A 273 0.07 -4.24 2.18
C ASP A 273 0.63 -3.21 3.18
N VAL A 274 1.66 -2.47 2.79
CA VAL A 274 2.34 -1.50 3.67
C VAL A 274 1.44 -0.28 3.93
N SER A 275 0.47 0.02 3.07
CA SER A 275 -0.52 1.09 3.34
C SER A 275 -1.29 0.83 4.63
N LEU A 276 -1.58 -0.44 4.96
CA LEU A 276 -2.26 -0.79 6.22
C LEU A 276 -1.44 -0.40 7.45
N VAL A 277 -0.12 -0.47 7.36
CA VAL A 277 0.79 -0.07 8.44
C VAL A 277 0.77 1.45 8.60
N LEU A 278 0.89 2.18 7.49
CA LEU A 278 0.87 3.65 7.47
C LEU A 278 -0.49 4.20 7.92
N GLU A 279 -1.60 3.56 7.57
CA GLU A 279 -2.94 3.91 8.03
C GLU A 279 -3.07 3.78 9.55
N LYS A 280 -2.52 2.72 10.15
CA LYS A 280 -2.50 2.56 11.62
C LYS A 280 -1.66 3.64 12.30
N MET A 281 -0.51 3.98 11.73
CA MET A 281 0.32 5.09 12.20
C MET A 281 -0.40 6.44 12.09
N SER A 282 -1.10 6.69 10.98
CA SER A 282 -1.86 7.91 10.78
C SER A 282 -3.09 8.01 11.69
N THR A 283 -3.76 6.90 11.97
CA THR A 283 -4.98 6.85 12.81
C THR A 283 -4.68 7.22 14.25
N ALA A 284 -3.50 6.89 14.76
CA ALA A 284 -3.10 7.31 16.10
C ALA A 284 -3.05 8.84 16.23
N GLY A 285 -2.80 9.56 15.13
CA GLY A 285 -3.01 11.00 15.00
C GLY A 285 -2.10 11.89 15.85
N LYS A 286 -1.22 11.30 16.67
CA LYS A 286 -0.31 11.97 17.59
C LYS A 286 1.05 11.29 17.60
N GLY A 287 2.09 12.06 17.90
CA GLY A 287 3.44 11.52 18.11
C GLY A 287 4.28 11.38 16.84
N VAL A 288 5.38 10.65 16.97
CA VAL A 288 6.37 10.40 15.91
C VAL A 288 6.18 8.99 15.36
N ASN A 289 5.96 8.87 14.06
CA ASN A 289 5.86 7.60 13.36
C ASN A 289 7.11 7.36 12.51
N ILE A 290 7.68 6.15 12.61
CA ILE A 290 8.92 5.79 11.93
C ILE A 290 8.68 4.46 11.22
N LEU A 291 8.83 4.43 9.90
CA LEU A 291 8.83 3.19 9.11
C LEU A 291 10.21 3.00 8.50
N ILE A 292 10.91 1.93 8.88
CA ILE A 292 12.23 1.56 8.37
C ILE A 292 12.10 0.27 7.58
N VAL A 293 12.50 0.31 6.32
CA VAL A 293 12.37 -0.81 5.38
C VAL A 293 13.72 -1.22 4.83
N ASP A 294 14.23 -2.34 5.34
CA ASP A 294 15.45 -3.01 4.91
C ASP A 294 15.13 -4.25 4.06
N ALA A 295 14.48 -4.00 2.93
CA ALA A 295 14.00 -5.05 2.05
C ALA A 295 14.80 -5.13 0.76
N CYS A 296 15.14 -6.36 0.35
CA CYS A 296 15.68 -6.65 -0.97
C CYS A 296 14.58 -6.38 -2.01
N ARG A 297 14.96 -5.58 -3.00
CA ARG A 297 14.10 -5.06 -4.08
C ARG A 297 14.37 -5.78 -5.41
N ASP A 298 14.92 -6.99 -5.31
CA ASP A 298 15.01 -7.93 -6.42
C ASP A 298 13.72 -8.76 -6.41
N ASP A 299 13.06 -8.82 -7.56
CA ASP A 299 11.89 -9.67 -7.81
C ASP A 299 12.15 -11.10 -7.27
N PRO A 300 11.51 -11.51 -6.15
CA PRO A 300 11.75 -12.80 -5.53
C PRO A 300 11.31 -13.96 -6.44
N PHE A 301 10.52 -13.68 -7.48
CA PHE A 301 9.74 -14.66 -8.24
C PHE A 301 10.28 -14.89 -9.66
N GLY A 302 11.35 -14.20 -10.06
CA GLY A 302 12.10 -14.48 -11.28
C GLY A 302 11.41 -14.05 -12.58
N ARG A 303 12.05 -14.38 -13.72
CA ARG A 303 11.91 -13.78 -15.08
C ARG A 303 10.48 -13.68 -15.69
N SER A 304 9.45 -14.17 -15.01
CA SER A 304 8.04 -14.14 -15.41
C SER A 304 7.34 -12.80 -15.11
N PHE A 305 7.90 -11.95 -14.24
CA PHE A 305 7.29 -10.71 -13.76
C PHE A 305 7.90 -9.45 -14.41
N ARG A 306 8.04 -9.40 -15.74
CA ARG A 306 8.65 -8.24 -16.43
C ARG A 306 7.88 -6.90 -16.24
N SER A 307 6.69 -6.92 -15.64
CA SER A 307 5.84 -5.75 -15.34
C SER A 307 5.97 -5.22 -13.92
N ALA A 308 6.53 -5.98 -12.97
CA ALA A 308 6.75 -5.49 -11.62
C ALA A 308 7.93 -4.50 -11.62
N SER A 309 7.65 -3.25 -11.22
CA SER A 309 8.68 -2.23 -11.03
C SER A 309 9.74 -2.77 -10.06
N ARG A 310 11.03 -2.70 -10.41
CA ARG A 310 12.10 -3.23 -9.54
C ARG A 310 12.13 -2.46 -8.22
N GLY A 311 11.67 -3.09 -7.14
CA GLY A 311 11.69 -2.56 -5.79
C GLY A 311 10.45 -1.80 -5.37
N LEU A 312 10.47 -1.23 -4.16
CA LEU A 312 9.32 -0.53 -3.57
C LEU A 312 9.04 0.84 -4.22
N ALA A 313 7.77 1.15 -4.44
CA ALA A 313 7.31 2.50 -4.75
C ALA A 313 7.70 3.47 -3.63
N GLN A 314 7.94 4.72 -4.02
CA GLN A 314 8.01 5.82 -3.07
C GLN A 314 6.64 5.99 -2.39
N MET A 315 6.62 6.05 -1.06
CA MET A 315 5.41 6.33 -0.29
C MET A 315 5.43 7.77 0.22
N ASP A 316 4.28 8.44 0.18
CA ASP A 316 4.09 9.72 0.84
C ASP A 316 4.04 9.49 2.36
N ALA A 317 4.80 10.27 3.12
CA ALA A 317 4.83 10.16 4.57
C ALA A 317 3.63 10.90 5.19
N PRO A 318 2.66 10.22 5.82
CA PRO A 318 1.56 10.88 6.54
C PRO A 318 2.11 11.83 7.60
N ARG A 319 1.38 12.87 8.00
CA ARG A 319 1.84 13.87 8.97
C ARG A 319 2.49 13.22 10.20
N GLY A 320 3.67 13.72 10.60
CA GLY A 320 4.40 13.17 11.74
C GLY A 320 5.07 11.81 11.45
N THR A 321 5.31 11.48 10.19
CA THR A 321 5.95 10.22 9.79
C THR A 321 7.28 10.46 9.08
N ILE A 322 8.26 9.60 9.36
CA ILE A 322 9.44 9.42 8.54
C ILE A 322 9.48 7.98 8.01
N ILE A 323 9.70 7.84 6.72
CA ILE A 323 9.86 6.57 6.04
C ILE A 323 11.29 6.49 5.54
N ALA A 324 12.06 5.53 6.04
CA ALA A 324 13.45 5.30 5.67
C ALA A 324 13.59 3.96 4.93
N TYR A 325 14.31 3.97 3.83
CA TYR A 325 14.58 2.82 2.98
C TYR A 325 16.08 2.54 2.95
N ALA A 326 16.44 1.26 2.97
CA ALA A 326 17.83 0.83 2.86
C ALA A 326 18.50 1.21 1.52
N THR A 327 17.71 1.47 0.48
CA THR A 327 18.19 1.90 -0.85
C THR A 327 17.18 2.84 -1.51
N SER A 328 17.61 3.54 -2.56
CA SER A 328 16.79 4.51 -3.28
C SER A 328 15.66 3.85 -4.09
N PRO A 329 14.56 4.57 -4.36
CA PRO A 329 13.48 4.07 -5.21
C PRO A 329 14.00 3.51 -6.54
N GLY A 330 13.51 2.33 -6.95
CA GLY A 330 13.93 1.68 -8.20
C GLY A 330 15.30 0.98 -8.17
N LYS A 331 16.02 0.96 -7.03
CA LYS A 331 17.32 0.28 -6.85
C LYS A 331 17.22 -0.87 -5.86
N VAL A 332 18.22 -1.74 -5.84
CA VAL A 332 18.26 -2.94 -5.00
C VAL A 332 19.18 -2.72 -3.80
N ALA A 333 18.80 -3.22 -2.62
CA ALA A 333 19.65 -3.22 -1.45
C ALA A 333 20.58 -4.45 -1.52
N SER A 334 21.85 -4.27 -1.18
CA SER A 334 22.83 -5.35 -1.17
C SER A 334 22.64 -6.23 0.07
N ASP A 335 22.72 -7.55 -0.11
CA ASP A 335 22.85 -8.50 1.01
C ASP A 335 24.19 -8.32 1.77
N GLY A 336 25.10 -7.48 1.28
CA GLY A 336 26.38 -7.19 1.94
C GLY A 336 27.42 -8.29 1.78
N ASP A 337 28.51 -8.18 2.55
CA ASP A 337 29.54 -9.22 2.62
C ASP A 337 28.97 -10.45 3.35
N PRO A 338 28.99 -11.66 2.76
CA PRO A 338 28.47 -12.88 3.41
C PRO A 338 29.16 -13.23 4.74
N ARG A 339 30.32 -12.63 5.05
CA ARG A 339 31.02 -12.78 6.32
C ARG A 339 30.47 -11.87 7.42
N GLU A 340 29.70 -10.86 7.04
CA GLU A 340 29.08 -9.93 7.97
C GLU A 340 27.78 -10.50 8.52
N ARG A 341 27.46 -10.13 9.76
CA ARG A 341 26.27 -10.62 10.46
C ARG A 341 24.97 -10.02 9.90
N ASN A 342 25.03 -8.76 9.48
CA ASN A 342 23.89 -7.92 9.16
C ASN A 342 24.00 -7.36 7.74
N SER A 343 22.86 -6.93 7.19
CA SER A 343 22.86 -6.10 5.99
C SER A 343 23.70 -4.83 6.20
N PRO A 344 24.29 -4.22 5.16
CA PRO A 344 25.04 -2.98 5.30
C PRO A 344 24.22 -1.87 5.95
N TYR A 345 22.93 -1.77 5.60
CA TYR A 345 22.04 -0.76 6.16
C TYR A 345 21.81 -0.97 7.65
N THR A 346 21.44 -2.18 8.06
CA THR A 346 21.13 -2.47 9.45
C THR A 346 22.37 -2.42 10.34
N LYS A 347 23.52 -2.91 9.84
CA LYS A 347 24.82 -2.79 10.52
C LYS A 347 25.12 -1.36 10.91
N HIS A 348 25.00 -0.41 9.97
CA HIS A 348 25.29 1.00 10.25
C HIS A 348 24.18 1.67 11.07
N LEU A 349 22.92 1.29 10.85
CA LEU A 349 21.79 1.87 11.59
C LEU A 349 21.83 1.54 13.07
N VAL A 350 21.99 0.26 13.45
CA VAL A 350 22.04 -0.12 14.88
C VAL A 350 23.20 0.54 15.60
N LYS A 351 24.33 0.78 14.93
CA LYS A 351 25.47 1.53 15.45
C LYS A 351 25.14 3.02 15.61
N ALA A 352 24.56 3.64 14.59
CA ALA A 352 24.24 5.07 14.60
C ALA A 352 23.17 5.42 15.67
N MET A 353 22.19 4.55 15.89
CA MET A 353 21.15 4.68 16.93
C MET A 353 21.71 4.80 18.35
N GLN A 354 22.93 4.30 18.60
CA GLN A 354 23.57 4.42 19.92
C GLN A 354 24.09 5.82 20.21
N SER A 355 24.17 6.69 19.20
CA SER A 355 24.61 8.08 19.35
C SER A 355 23.57 8.88 20.12
N PRO A 356 23.90 9.39 21.33
CA PRO A 356 22.95 10.14 22.13
C PRO A 356 22.70 11.53 21.57
N ASN A 357 21.51 12.08 21.85
CA ASN A 357 21.11 13.45 21.51
C ASN A 357 21.27 13.78 20.02
N LYS A 358 21.20 12.76 19.15
CA LYS A 358 21.25 12.93 17.70
C LYS A 358 19.84 12.85 17.09
N PRO A 359 19.38 13.89 16.37
CA PRO A 359 18.11 13.85 15.65
C PRO A 359 18.12 12.71 14.62
N ILE A 360 16.96 12.10 14.40
CA ILE A 360 16.82 10.94 13.51
C ILE A 360 17.27 11.22 12.07
N GLU A 361 17.07 12.43 11.56
CA GLU A 361 17.54 12.86 10.25
C GLU A 361 19.07 12.82 10.16
N GLN A 362 19.76 13.20 11.23
CA GLN A 362 21.23 13.11 11.29
C GLN A 362 21.69 11.66 11.41
N VAL A 363 20.97 10.83 12.18
CA VAL A 363 21.22 9.38 12.23
C VAL A 363 21.12 8.78 10.82
N PHE A 364 20.04 9.04 10.08
CA PHE A 364 19.88 8.51 8.73
C PHE A 364 20.89 9.08 7.74
N LYS A 365 21.28 10.35 7.86
CA LYS A 365 22.36 10.94 7.05
C LYS A 365 23.70 10.24 7.27
N GLU A 366 24.03 9.88 8.52
CA GLU A 366 25.25 9.13 8.83
C GLU A 366 25.21 7.71 8.29
N VAL A 367 24.06 7.02 8.44
CA VAL A 367 23.83 5.70 7.88
C VAL A 367 23.98 5.73 6.36
N ARG A 368 23.40 6.72 5.68
CA ARG A 368 23.55 6.88 4.22
C ARG A 368 25.03 6.97 3.82
N ARG A 369 25.80 7.83 4.48
CA ARG A 369 27.23 7.99 4.19
C ARG A 369 28.00 6.68 4.38
N ALA A 370 27.77 5.99 5.50
CA ALA A 370 28.47 4.76 5.83
C ALA A 370 28.10 3.60 4.88
N VAL A 371 26.83 3.49 4.49
CA VAL A 371 26.38 2.50 3.50
C VAL A 371 26.96 2.80 2.12
N GLN A 372 26.97 4.06 1.69
CA GLN A 372 27.58 4.45 0.41
C GLN A 372 29.08 4.14 0.37
N GLU A 373 29.79 4.40 1.47
CA GLU A 373 31.22 4.09 1.59
C GLU A 373 31.47 2.57 1.51
N GLU A 374 30.78 1.78 2.32
CA GLU A 374 30.92 0.32 2.35
C GLU A 374 30.56 -0.33 1.01
N THR A 375 29.45 0.12 0.41
CA THR A 375 28.95 -0.46 -0.85
C THR A 375 29.56 0.18 -2.09
N LYS A 376 30.55 1.08 -1.94
CA LYS A 376 31.18 1.82 -3.05
C LYS A 376 30.15 2.51 -3.95
N ASN A 377 29.17 3.17 -3.34
CA ASN A 377 28.02 3.86 -3.96
C ASN A 377 27.03 2.96 -4.71
N GLN A 378 27.10 1.63 -4.56
CA GLN A 378 26.11 0.73 -5.16
C GLN A 378 24.75 0.80 -4.47
N GLN A 379 24.72 1.14 -3.18
CA GLN A 379 23.51 1.33 -2.39
C GLN A 379 23.48 2.74 -1.79
N THR A 380 22.33 3.41 -1.92
CA THR A 380 22.12 4.75 -1.34
C THR A 380 20.82 4.75 -0.55
N PRO A 381 20.88 4.72 0.79
CA PRO A 381 19.70 4.87 1.64
C PRO A 381 18.93 6.15 1.35
N TRP A 382 17.61 6.10 1.49
CA TRP A 382 16.70 7.19 1.15
C TRP A 382 15.63 7.39 2.22
N GLU A 383 15.19 8.62 2.44
CA GLU A 383 14.10 8.92 3.38
C GLU A 383 13.10 9.93 2.83
N ASN A 384 11.85 9.75 3.22
CA ASN A 384 10.77 10.72 3.05
C ASN A 384 10.25 11.09 4.44
N THR A 385 10.17 12.39 4.74
CA THR A 385 9.77 12.86 6.07
C THR A 385 8.73 13.95 6.00
N SER A 386 7.78 13.89 6.94
CA SER A 386 6.84 14.95 7.28
C SER A 386 6.88 15.25 8.79
N LEU A 387 7.98 14.86 9.45
CA LEU A 387 8.22 15.19 10.86
C LEU A 387 8.32 16.71 11.02
N SER A 388 7.64 17.22 12.05
CA SER A 388 7.68 18.64 12.43
C SER A 388 8.54 18.91 13.66
N GLY A 389 9.07 17.87 14.29
CA GLY A 389 9.90 17.98 15.50
C GLY A 389 10.90 16.84 15.58
N ASP A 390 11.87 16.99 16.49
CA ASP A 390 13.00 16.06 16.58
C ASP A 390 12.61 14.76 17.29
N PHE A 391 13.17 13.66 16.81
CA PHE A 391 13.21 12.39 17.53
C PHE A 391 14.64 11.95 17.79
N TYR A 392 14.86 11.41 18.99
CA TYR A 392 16.14 10.92 19.48
C TYR A 392 15.98 9.47 19.94
N PHE A 393 16.73 8.55 19.34
CA PHE A 393 16.76 7.15 19.79
C PHE A 393 17.24 7.07 21.25
N LYS A 394 18.34 7.78 21.55
CA LYS A 394 18.93 7.83 22.88
C LYS A 394 19.10 9.28 23.33
N VAL A 395 18.75 9.56 24.57
CA VAL A 395 18.92 10.87 25.20
C VAL A 395 19.88 10.69 26.38
N LEU A 396 20.99 11.41 26.40
CA LEU A 396 21.81 11.51 27.61
C LEU A 396 21.16 12.53 28.53
N ARG A 397 20.96 12.12 29.78
CA ARG A 397 20.57 13.02 30.87
C ARG A 397 21.78 13.76 31.40
#